data_AF-A0A8H6E200-F1
#
_entry.id   AF-A0A8H6E200-F1
#
_cell.length_a   1.000
_cell.length_b   1.000
_cell.length_c   1.000
_cell.angle_alpha   90.00
_cell.angle_beta   90.00
_cell.angle_gamma   90.00
#
_symmetry.space_group_name_H-M   'P 1'
#
loop_
_entity.id
_entity.type
_entity.pdbx_description
1 polymer ?
#
loop_
_entity_poly.entity_id
_entity_poly.type
_entity_poly.pdbx_seq_one_letter_code
_entity_poly.pdbx_strand_id
1 'polypeptide(L)'
;MEKHLCFQRQSASMIPDYDIGCPIPDVPESVFGDYNWFLSAIGFGRILSQAYTSLFSVSAAIQPTEAYHIAIKEIEARLERWRMAVPIDFRPGMPLQEQNVPASSSFSEPSLKMIVLQTSFSYYGLIIALARLKIHIGRQSHSQQQETSKRLLMDTARAIVEESKNVNVAAHTPNFILAVFPLAALFILFDFVVHNPTHPETRNNLSLLDVAAGHFSLLDYKSGGFLPASLITEFAYIARQYVKDFSSNQQQQQQQQQQQPQQPQQLQQQYPSELGPSMTGSTLANTEISTQLNQPNSNYSNVELQPDIMESWEQRDYLYYPITPDTTVNGMVENPMTASRSINSLFGFVVPRFGHGQ
;
A
#
# COMPACT_ATOMS: atom_id res chain seq x y z
N MET A 1 -19.00 0.57 -16.48
CA MET A 1 -18.38 1.92 -16.49
C MET A 1 -18.84 2.79 -15.32
N GLU A 2 -20.14 2.98 -15.09
CA GLU A 2 -20.67 3.82 -14.00
C GLU A 2 -20.11 3.43 -12.61
N LYS A 3 -20.21 2.16 -12.21
CA LYS A 3 -19.70 1.68 -10.91
C LYS A 3 -18.21 1.92 -10.70
N HIS A 4 -17.41 1.84 -11.75
CA HIS A 4 -15.99 2.11 -11.69
C HIS A 4 -15.72 3.59 -11.42
N LEU A 5 -16.41 4.48 -12.15
CA LEU A 5 -16.33 5.93 -11.94
C LEU A 5 -16.83 6.34 -10.56
N CYS A 6 -17.97 5.79 -10.13
CA CYS A 6 -18.55 6.07 -8.81
C CYS A 6 -17.62 5.59 -7.69
N PHE A 7 -17.04 4.39 -7.80
CA PHE A 7 -16.06 3.89 -6.84
C PHE A 7 -14.82 4.79 -6.74
N GLN A 8 -14.24 5.19 -7.88
CA GLN A 8 -13.10 6.10 -7.92
C GLN A 8 -13.40 7.49 -7.33
N ARG A 9 -14.67 7.93 -7.41
CA ARG A 9 -15.15 9.20 -6.86
C ARG A 9 -15.72 9.05 -5.45
N GLN A 10 -15.64 7.86 -4.84
CA GLN A 10 -16.33 7.52 -3.59
C GLN A 10 -17.79 7.96 -3.55
N SER A 11 -18.46 7.88 -4.69
CA SER A 11 -19.86 8.21 -4.83
C SER A 11 -20.66 6.92 -4.86
N ALA A 12 -21.88 6.96 -4.32
CA ALA A 12 -22.81 5.86 -4.47
C ALA A 12 -23.13 5.65 -5.94
N SER A 13 -23.26 4.39 -6.35
CA SER A 13 -23.78 4.08 -7.68
C SER A 13 -25.21 4.59 -7.78
N MET A 14 -25.54 5.23 -8.89
CA MET A 14 -26.89 5.69 -9.20
C MET A 14 -27.84 4.51 -9.44
N ILE A 15 -27.30 3.34 -9.81
CA ILE A 15 -28.07 2.14 -10.14
C ILE A 15 -27.60 1.00 -9.22
N PRO A 16 -28.29 0.75 -8.10
CA PRO A 16 -27.88 -0.29 -7.17
C PRO A 16 -28.05 -1.68 -7.79
N ASP A 17 -27.23 -2.63 -7.35
CA ASP A 17 -27.17 -3.98 -7.93
C ASP A 17 -28.51 -4.73 -7.90
N TYR A 18 -29.36 -4.48 -6.90
CA TYR A 18 -30.67 -5.11 -6.76
C TYR A 18 -31.73 -4.54 -7.72
N ASP A 19 -31.49 -3.39 -8.35
CA ASP A 19 -32.37 -2.80 -9.36
C ASP A 19 -31.97 -3.20 -10.80
N ILE A 20 -30.92 -4.02 -10.96
CA ILE A 20 -30.47 -4.52 -12.26
C ILE A 20 -31.19 -5.83 -12.58
N GLY A 21 -32.32 -5.72 -13.30
CA GLY A 21 -33.12 -6.87 -13.72
C GLY A 21 -32.92 -7.32 -15.18
N CYS A 22 -32.05 -6.66 -15.95
CA CYS A 22 -31.86 -6.99 -17.36
C CYS A 22 -30.97 -8.23 -17.56
N PRO A 23 -31.25 -9.06 -18.59
CA PRO A 23 -30.33 -10.12 -18.98
C PRO A 23 -29.02 -9.51 -19.48
N ILE A 24 -27.91 -10.23 -19.28
CA ILE A 24 -26.62 -9.84 -19.84
C ILE A 24 -26.71 -9.95 -21.36
N PRO A 25 -26.47 -8.86 -22.12
CA PRO A 25 -26.47 -8.91 -23.57
C PRO A 25 -25.40 -9.88 -24.08
N ASP A 26 -25.72 -10.60 -25.15
CA ASP A 26 -24.71 -11.36 -25.87
C ASP A 26 -23.89 -10.39 -26.74
N VAL A 27 -22.58 -10.36 -26.51
CA VAL A 27 -21.63 -9.44 -27.16
C VAL A 27 -20.46 -10.29 -27.67
N PRO A 28 -20.57 -10.95 -28.82
CA PRO A 28 -19.54 -11.85 -29.33
C PRO A 28 -18.21 -11.12 -29.59
N GLU A 29 -18.25 -9.82 -29.91
CA GLU A 29 -17.05 -8.97 -30.09
C GLU A 29 -16.28 -8.74 -28.78
N SER A 30 -16.88 -9.10 -27.63
CA SER A 30 -16.21 -9.04 -26.34
C SER A 30 -15.46 -10.32 -25.96
N VAL A 31 -15.49 -11.33 -26.82
CA VAL A 31 -14.85 -12.62 -26.60
C VAL A 31 -13.51 -12.66 -27.32
N PHE A 32 -12.43 -12.78 -26.54
CA PHE A 32 -11.05 -12.85 -27.02
C PHE A 32 -10.45 -14.17 -26.59
N GLY A 33 -10.42 -15.15 -27.50
CA GLY A 33 -10.13 -16.54 -27.15
C GLY A 33 -11.11 -17.04 -26.09
N ASP A 34 -10.59 -17.53 -24.96
CA ASP A 34 -11.41 -18.02 -23.84
C ASP A 34 -11.82 -16.91 -22.86
N TYR A 35 -11.52 -15.64 -23.16
CA TYR A 35 -11.81 -14.52 -22.28
C TYR A 35 -12.97 -13.65 -22.78
N ASN A 36 -14.10 -13.70 -22.07
CA ASN A 36 -15.17 -12.71 -22.24
C ASN A 36 -14.90 -11.49 -21.33
N TRP A 37 -14.26 -10.46 -21.88
CA TRP A 37 -13.85 -9.29 -21.10
C TRP A 37 -15.04 -8.48 -20.59
N PHE A 38 -16.14 -8.45 -21.35
CA PHE A 38 -17.34 -7.70 -20.98
C PHE A 38 -18.02 -8.32 -19.76
N LEU A 39 -18.21 -9.64 -19.77
CA LEU A 39 -18.76 -10.39 -18.63
C LEU A 39 -17.84 -10.27 -17.40
N SER A 40 -16.52 -10.37 -17.61
CA SER A 40 -15.53 -10.15 -16.56
C SER A 40 -15.64 -8.75 -15.94
N ALA A 41 -15.76 -7.71 -16.77
CA ALA A 41 -15.92 -6.32 -16.33
C ALA A 41 -17.25 -6.09 -15.58
N ILE A 42 -18.34 -6.76 -15.96
CA ILE A 42 -19.61 -6.75 -15.21
C ILE A 42 -19.40 -7.38 -13.82
N GLY A 43 -18.78 -8.55 -13.77
CA GLY A 43 -18.45 -9.23 -12.51
C GLY A 43 -17.63 -8.35 -11.58
N PHE A 44 -16.58 -7.72 -12.12
CA PHE A 44 -15.75 -6.76 -11.39
C PHE A 44 -16.55 -5.55 -10.91
N GLY A 45 -17.43 -5.00 -11.74
CA GLY A 45 -18.30 -3.89 -11.36
C GLY A 45 -19.18 -4.21 -10.14
N ARG A 46 -19.67 -5.44 -10.00
CA ARG A 46 -20.43 -5.87 -8.81
C ARG A 46 -19.53 -5.94 -7.58
N ILE A 47 -18.30 -6.42 -7.72
CA ILE A 47 -17.30 -6.40 -6.64
C ILE A 47 -17.07 -4.97 -6.17
N LEU A 48 -16.88 -4.00 -7.06
CA LEU A 48 -16.73 -2.58 -6.71
C LEU A 48 -17.95 -2.02 -5.98
N SER A 49 -19.17 -2.33 -6.43
CA SER A 49 -20.41 -1.90 -5.76
C SER A 49 -20.47 -2.40 -4.32
N GLN A 50 -20.18 -3.68 -4.11
CA GLN A 50 -20.18 -4.27 -2.77
C GLN A 50 -19.02 -3.78 -1.91
N ALA A 51 -17.85 -3.57 -2.49
CA ALA A 51 -16.73 -2.96 -1.79
C ALA A 51 -17.11 -1.54 -1.33
N TYR A 52 -17.73 -0.74 -2.20
CA TYR A 52 -18.21 0.59 -1.81
C TYR A 52 -19.21 0.52 -0.66
N THR A 53 -20.27 -0.27 -0.79
CA THR A 53 -21.34 -0.30 0.23
C THR A 53 -20.84 -0.83 1.57
N SER A 54 -20.00 -1.86 1.58
CA SER A 54 -19.53 -2.53 2.81
C SER A 54 -18.28 -1.91 3.44
N LEU A 55 -17.45 -1.18 2.69
CA LEU A 55 -16.15 -0.68 3.18
C LEU A 55 -15.95 0.82 3.05
N PHE A 56 -16.56 1.48 2.06
CA PHE A 56 -16.26 2.89 1.73
C PHE A 56 -17.45 3.83 1.85
N SER A 57 -18.65 3.32 2.14
CA SER A 57 -19.84 4.14 2.35
C SER A 57 -19.83 4.82 3.71
N VAL A 58 -20.62 5.88 3.87
CA VAL A 58 -20.83 6.52 5.18
C VAL A 58 -21.43 5.53 6.19
N SER A 59 -22.29 4.63 5.75
CA SER A 59 -22.85 3.59 6.61
C SER A 59 -21.84 2.51 6.98
N ALA A 60 -20.85 2.24 6.11
CA ALA A 60 -19.72 1.39 6.46
C ALA A 60 -18.85 2.08 7.52
N ALA A 61 -18.64 3.40 7.43
CA ALA A 61 -17.82 4.20 8.35
C ALA A 61 -18.08 3.95 9.83
N ILE A 62 -19.36 3.74 10.17
CA ILE A 62 -19.85 3.61 11.54
C ILE A 62 -19.87 2.15 12.04
N GLN A 63 -19.49 1.18 11.21
CA GLN A 63 -19.44 -0.23 11.61
C GLN A 63 -18.28 -0.51 12.56
N PRO A 64 -18.42 -1.49 13.47
CA PRO A 64 -17.33 -1.88 14.36
C PRO A 64 -16.14 -2.45 13.58
N THR A 65 -14.95 -2.30 14.15
CA THR A 65 -13.68 -2.76 13.55
C THR A 65 -13.70 -4.25 13.17
N GLU A 66 -14.36 -5.11 13.93
CA GLU A 66 -14.48 -6.54 13.59
C GLU A 66 -15.30 -6.77 12.31
N ALA A 67 -16.42 -6.05 12.14
CA ALA A 67 -17.22 -6.13 10.93
C ALA A 67 -16.44 -5.66 9.70
N TYR A 68 -15.58 -4.64 9.86
CA TYR A 68 -14.65 -4.21 8.82
C TYR A 68 -13.67 -5.31 8.38
N HIS A 69 -13.05 -6.00 9.33
CA HIS A 69 -12.11 -7.08 9.00
C HIS A 69 -12.79 -8.23 8.25
N ILE A 70 -14.01 -8.59 8.63
CA ILE A 70 -14.82 -9.60 7.94
C ILE A 70 -15.15 -9.13 6.51
N ALA A 71 -15.63 -7.89 6.36
CA ALA A 71 -15.97 -7.32 5.06
C ALA A 71 -14.75 -7.22 4.13
N ILE A 72 -13.57 -6.83 4.65
CA ILE A 72 -12.33 -6.78 3.87
C ILE A 72 -11.99 -8.18 3.35
N LYS A 73 -11.99 -9.20 4.21
CA LYS A 73 -11.69 -10.59 3.82
C LYS A 73 -12.65 -11.10 2.75
N GLU A 74 -13.93 -10.76 2.86
CA GLU A 74 -14.94 -11.15 1.85
C GLU A 74 -14.66 -10.49 0.49
N ILE A 75 -14.36 -9.18 0.47
CA ILE A 75 -14.02 -8.48 -0.77
C ILE A 75 -12.71 -9.00 -1.37
N GLU A 76 -11.68 -9.25 -0.55
CA GLU A 76 -10.41 -9.86 -0.99
C GLU A 76 -10.65 -11.24 -1.63
N ALA A 77 -11.43 -12.12 -0.98
CA ALA A 77 -11.74 -13.45 -1.49
C ALA A 77 -12.52 -13.39 -2.83
N ARG A 78 -13.43 -12.43 -2.96
CA ARG A 78 -14.20 -12.24 -4.20
C ARG A 78 -13.35 -11.68 -5.33
N LEU A 79 -12.47 -10.73 -5.02
CA LEU A 79 -11.50 -10.18 -5.97
C LEU A 79 -10.55 -11.28 -6.47
N GLU A 80 -10.06 -12.13 -5.57
CA GLU A 80 -9.16 -13.22 -5.94
C GLU A 80 -9.85 -14.29 -6.78
N ARG A 81 -11.09 -14.66 -6.44
CA ARG A 81 -11.90 -15.56 -7.27
C ARG A 81 -12.13 -14.99 -8.66
N TRP A 82 -12.38 -13.69 -8.78
CA TRP A 82 -12.51 -13.03 -10.07
C TRP A 82 -11.18 -13.06 -10.85
N ARG A 83 -10.05 -12.74 -10.21
CA ARG A 83 -8.71 -12.79 -10.82
C ARG A 83 -8.38 -14.18 -11.35
N MET A 84 -8.65 -15.23 -10.58
CA MET A 84 -8.39 -16.62 -10.97
C MET A 84 -9.29 -17.11 -12.10
N ALA A 85 -10.49 -16.53 -12.25
CA ALA A 85 -11.37 -16.81 -13.38
C ALA A 85 -10.89 -16.15 -14.68
N VAL A 86 -10.04 -15.12 -14.61
CA VAL A 86 -9.41 -14.53 -15.80
C VAL A 86 -8.36 -15.52 -16.34
N PRO A 87 -8.38 -15.84 -17.65
CA PRO A 87 -7.38 -16.71 -18.27
C PRO A 87 -5.96 -16.16 -18.11
N ILE A 88 -4.97 -17.05 -18.06
CA ILE A 88 -3.58 -16.70 -17.69
C ILE A 88 -3.00 -15.55 -18.52
N ASP A 89 -3.31 -15.52 -19.80
CA ASP A 89 -2.89 -14.53 -20.79
C ASP A 89 -3.43 -13.11 -20.53
N PHE A 90 -4.54 -13.00 -19.81
CA PHE A 90 -5.19 -11.74 -19.45
C PHE A 90 -5.14 -11.45 -17.96
N ARG A 91 -4.59 -12.37 -17.18
CA ARG A 91 -4.69 -12.36 -15.72
C ARG A 91 -3.77 -11.27 -15.16
N PRO A 92 -4.28 -10.39 -14.29
CA PRO A 92 -3.45 -9.47 -13.54
C PRO A 92 -2.36 -10.21 -12.74
N GLY A 93 -1.12 -9.72 -12.83
CA GLY A 93 0.01 -10.25 -12.08
C GLY A 93 -0.14 -10.06 -10.58
N MET A 94 0.51 -10.92 -9.79
CA MET A 94 0.61 -10.75 -8.34
C MET A 94 1.75 -9.77 -8.02
N PRO A 95 1.49 -8.69 -7.26
CA PRO A 95 2.55 -7.75 -6.88
C PRO A 95 3.65 -8.37 -6.00
N LEU A 96 3.35 -9.43 -5.24
CA LEU A 96 4.26 -10.06 -4.27
C LEU A 96 4.98 -11.32 -4.78
N GLN A 97 4.73 -11.78 -6.02
CA GLN A 97 5.32 -13.03 -6.53
C GLN A 97 6.20 -12.79 -7.77
N GLU A 98 7.45 -13.20 -7.63
CA GLU A 98 8.54 -13.23 -8.60
C GLU A 98 8.13 -13.53 -10.06
N GLN A 99 8.50 -12.59 -10.95
CA GLN A 99 9.21 -12.70 -12.24
C GLN A 99 8.92 -13.83 -13.26
N ASN A 100 7.98 -14.75 -13.05
CA ASN A 100 7.77 -15.92 -13.91
C ASN A 100 6.34 -16.05 -14.47
N VAL A 101 5.61 -14.94 -14.61
CA VAL A 101 4.46 -14.91 -15.53
C VAL A 101 4.97 -14.29 -16.83
N PRO A 102 4.87 -14.98 -17.99
CA PRO A 102 5.40 -14.46 -19.24
C PRO A 102 4.77 -13.09 -19.48
N ALA A 103 5.63 -12.08 -19.52
CA ALA A 103 5.25 -10.73 -19.88
C ALA A 103 4.37 -10.82 -21.13
N SER A 104 3.26 -10.07 -21.11
CA SER A 104 2.27 -9.83 -22.16
C SER A 104 2.85 -9.30 -23.51
N SER A 105 4.14 -9.53 -23.74
CA SER A 105 4.95 -9.29 -24.92
C SER A 105 4.53 -10.05 -26.18
N SER A 106 3.59 -11.01 -26.09
CA SER A 106 3.16 -11.80 -27.27
C SER A 106 1.95 -11.20 -28.01
N PHE A 107 1.24 -10.22 -27.45
CA PHE A 107 0.08 -9.63 -28.12
C PHE A 107 0.53 -8.54 -29.09
N SER A 108 0.54 -8.85 -30.38
CA SER A 108 0.77 -7.85 -31.43
C SER A 108 -0.44 -6.93 -31.63
N GLU A 109 -1.62 -7.36 -31.20
CA GLU A 109 -2.89 -6.71 -31.50
C GLU A 109 -3.25 -5.64 -30.44
N PRO A 110 -3.50 -4.38 -30.83
CA PRO A 110 -3.75 -3.28 -29.89
C PRO A 110 -4.96 -3.48 -28.97
N SER A 111 -6.03 -4.16 -29.41
CA SER A 111 -7.22 -4.34 -28.57
C SER A 111 -6.99 -5.35 -27.45
N LEU A 112 -6.25 -6.44 -27.71
CA LEU A 112 -5.79 -7.37 -26.67
C LEU A 112 -4.98 -6.66 -25.59
N LYS A 113 -4.02 -5.81 -25.98
CA LYS A 113 -3.24 -5.01 -25.02
C LYS A 113 -4.14 -4.13 -24.16
N MET A 114 -5.13 -3.47 -24.76
CA MET A 114 -6.09 -2.64 -24.02
C MET A 114 -6.89 -3.48 -23.00
N ILE A 115 -7.33 -4.68 -23.37
CA ILE A 115 -8.11 -5.55 -22.49
C ILE A 115 -7.28 -6.03 -21.30
N VAL A 116 -6.03 -6.41 -21.54
CA VAL A 116 -5.08 -6.76 -20.47
C VAL A 116 -4.89 -5.58 -19.54
N LEU A 117 -4.59 -4.39 -20.08
CA LEU A 117 -4.40 -3.17 -19.28
C LEU A 117 -5.65 -2.80 -18.48
N GLN A 118 -6.85 -2.86 -19.07
CA GLN A 118 -8.10 -2.60 -18.38
C GLN A 118 -8.35 -3.58 -17.23
N THR A 119 -8.10 -4.87 -17.46
CA THR A 119 -8.28 -5.93 -16.46
C THR A 119 -7.28 -5.74 -15.31
N SER A 120 -5.99 -5.54 -15.63
CA SER A 120 -4.92 -5.33 -14.65
C SER A 120 -5.11 -4.06 -13.83
N PHE A 121 -5.38 -2.91 -14.46
CA PHE A 121 -5.50 -1.65 -13.74
C PHE A 121 -6.76 -1.61 -12.87
N SER A 122 -7.84 -2.27 -13.30
CA SER A 122 -9.02 -2.45 -12.47
C SER A 122 -8.69 -3.25 -11.21
N TYR A 123 -7.99 -4.38 -11.35
CA TYR A 123 -7.52 -5.19 -10.22
C TYR A 123 -6.63 -4.38 -9.26
N TYR A 124 -5.59 -3.75 -9.78
CA TYR A 124 -4.65 -2.94 -8.99
C TYR A 124 -5.34 -1.79 -8.26
N GLY A 125 -6.34 -1.16 -8.89
CA GLY A 125 -7.12 -0.10 -8.27
C GLY A 125 -7.84 -0.53 -6.99
N LEU A 126 -8.45 -1.72 -7.00
CA LEU A 126 -9.11 -2.24 -5.80
C LEU A 126 -8.09 -2.72 -4.76
N ILE A 127 -6.96 -3.31 -5.17
CA ILE A 127 -5.87 -3.67 -4.26
C ILE A 127 -5.32 -2.44 -3.52
N ILE A 128 -5.08 -1.33 -4.23
CA ILE A 128 -4.64 -0.06 -3.60
C ILE A 128 -5.66 0.41 -2.57
N ALA A 129 -6.96 0.40 -2.92
CA ALA A 129 -8.01 0.84 -2.01
C ALA A 129 -8.08 -0.02 -0.74
N LEU A 130 -7.99 -1.35 -0.87
CA LEU A 130 -7.99 -2.29 0.25
C LEU A 130 -6.73 -2.17 1.11
N ALA A 131 -5.55 -2.08 0.48
CA ALA A 131 -4.28 -1.93 1.19
C ALA A 131 -4.25 -0.62 2.01
N ARG A 132 -4.70 0.50 1.43
CA ARG A 132 -4.84 1.78 2.15
C ARG A 132 -5.81 1.69 3.31
N LEU A 133 -6.96 1.03 3.11
CA LEU A 133 -7.96 0.83 4.18
C LEU A 133 -7.37 0.01 5.33
N LYS A 134 -6.67 -1.09 5.05
CA LYS A 134 -6.00 -1.94 6.05
C LYS A 134 -4.93 -1.17 6.82
N ILE A 135 -4.10 -0.39 6.13
CA ILE A 135 -3.10 0.48 6.77
C ILE A 135 -3.78 1.48 7.72
N HIS A 136 -4.88 2.10 7.28
CA HIS A 136 -5.58 3.10 8.08
C HIS A 136 -6.28 2.53 9.32
N ILE A 137 -7.02 1.43 9.17
CA ILE A 137 -7.69 0.75 10.30
C ILE A 137 -6.65 0.21 11.28
N GLY A 138 -5.56 -0.33 10.75
CA GLY A 138 -4.48 -0.90 11.53
C GLY A 138 -3.61 0.12 12.24
N ARG A 139 -3.78 1.45 12.07
CA ARG A 139 -2.78 2.51 12.39
C ARG A 139 -2.11 2.43 13.78
N GLN A 140 -2.80 1.87 14.78
CA GLN A 140 -2.30 1.72 16.16
C GLN A 140 -1.53 0.41 16.41
N SER A 141 -1.49 -0.50 15.43
CA SER A 141 -0.90 -1.83 15.50
C SER A 141 0.29 -1.94 14.54
N HIS A 142 1.51 -2.03 15.07
CA HIS A 142 2.72 -2.33 14.29
C HIS A 142 2.83 -3.84 13.96
N SER A 143 1.75 -4.43 13.46
CA SER A 143 1.68 -5.86 13.14
C SER A 143 2.33 -6.20 11.79
N GLN A 144 2.70 -7.47 11.62
CA GLN A 144 3.16 -8.03 10.34
C GLN A 144 2.11 -7.84 9.22
N GLN A 145 0.83 -7.84 9.57
CA GLN A 145 -0.27 -7.59 8.62
C GLN A 145 -0.25 -6.16 8.08
N GLN A 146 0.09 -5.18 8.92
CA GLN A 146 0.27 -3.80 8.50
C GLN A 146 1.41 -3.69 7.49
N GLU A 147 2.53 -4.35 7.78
CA GLU A 147 3.70 -4.31 6.92
C GLU A 147 3.45 -4.99 5.57
N THR A 148 2.78 -6.15 5.59
CA THR A 148 2.31 -6.83 4.36
C THR A 148 1.44 -5.91 3.51
N SER A 149 0.56 -5.12 4.14
CA SER A 149 -0.31 -4.19 3.43
C SER A 149 0.46 -3.02 2.81
N LYS A 150 1.53 -2.52 3.47
CA LYS A 150 2.41 -1.48 2.91
C LYS A 150 3.20 -2.00 1.71
N ARG A 151 3.76 -3.21 1.80
CA ARG A 151 4.47 -3.82 0.67
C ARG A 151 3.55 -4.07 -0.50
N LEU A 152 2.38 -4.65 -0.25
CA LEU A 152 1.35 -4.81 -1.28
C LEU A 152 1.00 -3.48 -1.94
N LEU A 153 0.84 -2.40 -1.17
CA LEU A 153 0.59 -1.05 -1.71
C LEU A 153 1.74 -0.56 -2.61
N MET A 154 2.98 -0.70 -2.14
CA MET A 154 4.19 -0.33 -2.90
C MET A 154 4.28 -1.13 -4.19
N ASP A 155 4.24 -2.46 -4.11
CA ASP A 155 4.43 -3.34 -5.26
C ASP A 155 3.29 -3.20 -6.28
N THR A 156 2.06 -2.94 -5.82
CA THR A 156 0.94 -2.64 -6.73
C THR A 156 1.18 -1.33 -7.49
N ALA A 157 1.72 -0.30 -6.82
CA ALA A 157 2.10 0.94 -7.50
C ALA A 157 3.24 0.72 -8.51
N ARG A 158 4.22 -0.12 -8.17
CA ARG A 158 5.29 -0.51 -9.11
C ARG A 158 4.73 -1.20 -10.35
N ALA A 159 3.85 -2.18 -10.17
CA ALA A 159 3.20 -2.90 -11.26
C ALA A 159 2.43 -1.96 -12.19
N ILE A 160 1.71 -0.96 -11.65
CA ILE A 160 1.04 0.07 -12.48
C ILE A 160 2.05 0.86 -13.31
N VAL A 161 3.15 1.33 -12.71
CA VAL A 161 4.17 2.10 -13.42
C VAL A 161 4.85 1.24 -14.49
N GLU A 162 5.20 0.00 -14.18
CA GLU A 162 5.81 -0.92 -15.13
C GLU A 162 4.89 -1.25 -16.30
N GLU A 163 3.59 -1.44 -16.06
CA GLU A 163 2.60 -1.69 -17.11
C GLU A 163 2.24 -0.42 -17.88
N SER A 164 2.42 0.78 -17.29
CA SER A 164 2.15 2.05 -17.97
C SER A 164 2.96 2.22 -19.25
N LYS A 165 4.14 1.61 -19.35
CA LYS A 165 4.97 1.59 -20.57
C LYS A 165 4.27 0.94 -21.78
N ASN A 166 3.31 0.06 -21.51
CA ASN A 166 2.54 -0.66 -22.53
C ASN A 166 1.29 0.13 -22.98
N VAL A 167 0.98 1.25 -22.33
CA VAL A 167 -0.20 2.06 -22.61
C VAL A 167 -0.02 2.81 -23.93
N ASN A 168 -0.92 2.56 -24.87
CA ASN A 168 -1.00 3.37 -26.08
C ASN A 168 -1.64 4.73 -25.75
N VAL A 169 -0.84 5.80 -25.71
CA VAL A 169 -1.36 7.17 -25.55
C VAL A 169 -2.05 7.59 -26.85
N ALA A 170 -3.39 7.51 -26.85
CA ALA A 170 -4.29 7.82 -27.96
C ALA A 170 -5.68 8.23 -27.43
N ALA A 171 -6.48 8.89 -28.27
CA ALA A 171 -7.79 9.44 -27.88
C ALA A 171 -8.82 8.37 -27.44
N HIS A 172 -8.68 7.13 -27.89
CA HIS A 172 -9.56 6.01 -27.52
C HIS A 172 -9.18 5.36 -26.18
N THR A 173 -8.03 5.72 -25.60
CA THR A 173 -7.55 5.12 -24.36
C THR A 173 -8.26 5.73 -23.16
N PRO A 174 -8.89 4.93 -22.28
CA PRO A 174 -9.58 5.46 -21.12
C PRO A 174 -8.67 6.28 -20.20
N ASN A 175 -9.17 7.43 -19.73
CA ASN A 175 -8.41 8.35 -18.88
C ASN A 175 -7.90 7.69 -17.58
N PHE A 176 -8.65 6.72 -17.04
CA PHE A 176 -8.21 6.03 -15.82
C PHE A 176 -6.91 5.23 -16.01
N ILE A 177 -6.69 4.65 -17.20
CA ILE A 177 -5.44 3.98 -17.58
C ILE A 177 -4.36 4.99 -17.91
N LEU A 178 -4.76 6.03 -18.65
CA LEU A 178 -3.86 6.99 -19.25
C LEU A 178 -3.23 7.93 -18.22
N ALA A 179 -3.97 8.34 -17.19
CA ALA A 179 -3.50 9.31 -16.20
C ALA A 179 -3.82 8.95 -14.75
N VAL A 180 -5.04 8.51 -14.42
CA VAL A 180 -5.46 8.39 -13.01
C VAL A 180 -4.64 7.35 -12.25
N PHE A 181 -4.54 6.12 -12.75
CA PHE A 181 -3.77 5.07 -12.08
C PHE A 181 -2.25 5.33 -12.10
N PRO A 182 -1.63 5.73 -13.23
CA PRO A 182 -0.22 6.11 -13.24
C PRO A 182 0.11 7.24 -12.26
N LEU A 183 -0.78 8.23 -12.12
CA LEU A 183 -0.57 9.35 -11.19
C LEU A 183 -0.72 8.90 -9.74
N ALA A 184 -1.73 8.08 -9.43
CA ALA A 184 -1.89 7.49 -8.10
C ALA A 184 -0.67 6.64 -7.71
N ALA A 185 -0.14 5.84 -8.64
CA ALA A 185 1.06 5.04 -8.43
C ALA A 185 2.31 5.90 -8.20
N LEU A 186 2.49 6.97 -9.00
CA LEU A 186 3.57 7.93 -8.79
C LEU A 186 3.53 8.53 -7.38
N PHE A 187 2.36 8.95 -6.89
CA PHE A 187 2.24 9.49 -5.53
C PHE A 187 2.51 8.46 -4.44
N ILE A 188 2.05 7.22 -4.61
CA ILE A 188 2.35 6.13 -3.66
C ILE A 188 3.86 5.90 -3.58
N LEU A 189 4.56 5.79 -4.72
CA LEU A 189 6.01 5.58 -4.73
C LEU A 189 6.75 6.78 -4.18
N PHE A 190 6.29 8.00 -4.48
CA PHE A 190 6.85 9.23 -3.92
C PHE A 190 6.74 9.26 -2.40
N ASP A 191 5.56 8.92 -1.84
CA ASP A 191 5.36 8.79 -0.40
C ASP A 191 6.35 7.80 0.22
N PHE A 192 6.53 6.62 -0.40
CA PHE A 192 7.49 5.64 0.09
C PHE A 192 8.94 6.16 0.06
N VAL A 193 9.33 6.87 -0.99
CA VAL A 193 10.69 7.47 -1.09
C VAL A 193 10.92 8.51 0.01
N VAL A 194 9.97 9.43 0.18
CA VAL A 194 10.11 10.53 1.15
C VAL A 194 10.16 10.01 2.59
N HIS A 195 9.38 8.99 2.91
CA HIS A 195 9.31 8.49 4.29
C HIS A 195 10.32 7.38 4.61
N ASN A 196 10.98 6.81 3.59
CA ASN A 196 11.94 5.73 3.77
C ASN A 196 13.26 6.01 3.03
N PRO A 197 13.90 7.19 3.20
CA PRO A 197 15.01 7.62 2.35
C PRO A 197 16.24 6.70 2.37
N THR A 198 16.42 5.91 3.44
CA THR A 198 17.54 4.97 3.61
C THR A 198 17.17 3.51 3.34
N HIS A 199 15.92 3.22 3.00
CA HIS A 199 15.46 1.84 2.81
C HIS A 199 15.97 1.28 1.46
N PRO A 200 16.35 -0.01 1.37
CA PRO A 200 16.87 -0.61 0.14
C PRO A 200 15.94 -0.42 -1.08
N GLU A 201 14.63 -0.48 -0.84
CA GLU A 201 13.58 -0.32 -1.86
C GLU A 201 13.50 1.09 -2.48
N THR A 202 14.05 2.11 -1.81
CA THR A 202 13.96 3.51 -2.24
C THR A 202 14.67 3.76 -3.57
N ARG A 203 15.79 3.07 -3.81
CA ARG A 203 16.49 3.17 -5.09
C ARG A 203 15.64 2.64 -6.26
N ASN A 204 14.91 1.55 -6.03
CA ASN A 204 14.01 0.99 -7.03
C ASN A 204 12.84 1.96 -7.28
N ASN A 205 12.22 2.47 -6.20
CA ASN A 205 11.13 3.44 -6.30
C ASN A 205 11.54 4.73 -7.04
N LEU A 206 12.75 5.26 -6.81
CA LEU A 206 13.28 6.40 -7.55
C LEU A 206 13.39 6.13 -9.06
N SER A 207 13.83 4.92 -9.44
CA SER A 207 13.94 4.54 -10.84
C SER A 207 12.57 4.42 -11.51
N LEU A 208 11.57 3.93 -10.77
CA LEU A 208 10.19 3.86 -11.27
C LEU A 208 9.52 5.24 -11.34
N LEU A 209 9.86 6.19 -10.46
CA LEU A 209 9.43 7.58 -10.60
C LEU A 209 9.91 8.20 -11.93
N ASP A 210 11.09 7.83 -12.43
CA ASP A 210 11.54 8.24 -13.78
C ASP A 210 10.70 7.66 -14.89
N VAL A 211 10.35 6.39 -14.79
CA VAL A 211 9.49 5.72 -15.77
C VAL A 211 8.12 6.42 -15.82
N ALA A 212 7.54 6.71 -14.64
CA ALA A 212 6.28 7.44 -14.54
C ALA A 212 6.40 8.87 -15.11
N ALA A 213 7.48 9.60 -14.82
CA ALA A 213 7.74 10.91 -15.42
C ALA A 213 7.86 10.83 -16.95
N GLY A 214 8.49 9.78 -17.49
CA GLY A 214 8.55 9.52 -18.92
C GLY A 214 7.17 9.30 -19.55
N HIS A 215 6.30 8.51 -18.91
CA HIS A 215 4.91 8.31 -19.31
C HIS A 215 4.14 9.63 -19.39
N PHE A 216 4.23 10.46 -18.34
CA PHE A 216 3.56 11.77 -18.33
C PHE A 216 4.15 12.76 -19.33
N SER A 217 5.46 12.73 -19.58
CA SER A 217 6.08 13.54 -20.64
C SER A 217 5.55 13.16 -22.03
N LEU A 218 5.42 11.86 -22.31
CA LEU A 218 4.85 11.37 -23.56
C LEU A 218 3.37 11.77 -23.70
N LEU A 219 2.63 11.70 -22.59
CA LEU A 219 1.23 12.14 -22.55
C LEU A 219 1.11 13.64 -22.84
N ASP A 220 1.92 14.49 -22.21
CA ASP A 220 1.94 15.93 -22.43
C ASP A 220 2.17 16.25 -23.92
N TYR A 221 3.24 15.68 -24.48
CA TYR A 221 3.61 15.82 -25.88
C TYR A 221 2.46 15.43 -26.83
N LYS A 222 1.86 14.25 -26.63
CA LYS A 222 0.76 13.76 -27.48
C LYS A 222 -0.55 14.49 -27.28
N SER A 223 -0.76 15.11 -26.11
CA SER A 223 -1.93 15.93 -25.82
C SER A 223 -1.82 17.36 -26.36
N GLY A 224 -0.64 17.75 -26.87
CA GLY A 224 -0.37 19.11 -27.34
C GLY A 224 -0.34 20.14 -26.21
N GLY A 225 0.05 19.75 -24.99
CA GLY A 225 0.13 20.66 -23.84
C GLY A 225 -1.19 20.88 -23.09
N PHE A 226 -2.25 20.13 -23.39
CA PHE A 226 -3.54 20.29 -22.72
C PHE A 226 -3.53 19.83 -21.26
N LEU A 227 -2.66 18.86 -20.93
CA LEU A 227 -2.43 18.41 -19.57
C LEU A 227 -1.09 18.96 -19.09
N PRO A 228 -1.01 19.71 -17.97
CA PRO A 228 0.24 20.24 -17.44
C PRO A 228 1.07 19.13 -16.78
N ALA A 229 1.48 18.13 -17.56
CA ALA A 229 2.21 16.97 -17.06
C ALA A 229 3.64 17.33 -16.67
N SER A 230 4.17 18.48 -17.09
CA SER A 230 5.44 19.05 -16.63
C SER A 230 5.54 19.09 -15.10
N LEU A 231 4.49 19.50 -14.39
CA LEU A 231 4.46 19.48 -12.92
C LEU A 231 4.60 18.06 -12.34
N ILE A 232 4.05 17.07 -13.03
CA ILE A 232 4.10 15.67 -12.59
C ILE A 232 5.53 15.13 -12.75
N THR A 233 6.25 15.55 -13.81
CA THR A 233 7.64 15.12 -14.04
C THR A 233 8.62 15.64 -12.99
N GLU A 234 8.32 16.76 -12.34
CA GLU A 234 9.16 17.33 -11.27
C GLU A 234 9.22 16.43 -10.03
N PHE A 235 8.21 15.61 -9.76
CA PHE A 235 8.21 14.72 -8.59
C PHE A 235 9.40 13.75 -8.58
N ALA A 236 9.82 13.23 -9.73
CA ALA A 236 10.99 12.36 -9.82
C ALA A 236 12.28 13.11 -9.46
N TYR A 237 12.41 14.36 -9.91
CA TYR A 237 13.52 15.23 -9.56
C TYR A 237 13.53 15.58 -8.06
N ILE A 238 12.38 16.01 -7.53
CA ILE A 238 12.20 16.37 -6.10
C ILE A 238 12.57 15.18 -5.22
N ALA A 239 12.08 13.97 -5.54
CA ALA A 239 12.36 12.76 -4.77
C ALA A 239 13.85 12.42 -4.72
N ARG A 240 14.57 12.53 -5.85
CA ARG A 240 16.03 12.31 -5.88
C ARG A 240 16.78 13.34 -5.07
N GLN A 241 16.42 14.61 -5.23
CA GLN A 241 17.07 15.69 -4.51
C GLN A 241 16.89 15.51 -3.01
N TYR A 242 15.67 15.15 -2.58
CA TYR A 242 15.38 14.83 -1.18
C TYR A 242 16.28 13.72 -0.61
N VAL A 243 16.41 12.57 -1.30
CA VAL A 243 17.25 11.45 -0.83
C VAL A 243 18.74 11.83 -0.79
N LYS A 244 19.20 12.61 -1.77
CA LYS A 244 20.59 13.11 -1.82
C LYS A 244 20.90 14.04 -0.65
N ASP A 245 19.99 14.98 -0.36
CA ASP A 245 20.15 15.94 0.73
C ASP A 245 20.06 15.23 2.09
N PHE A 246 19.16 14.27 2.23
CA PHE A 246 19.04 13.42 3.42
C PHE A 246 20.34 12.66 3.72
N SER A 247 20.93 12.03 2.69
CA SER A 247 22.20 11.30 2.81
C SER A 247 23.37 12.21 3.18
N SER A 248 23.42 13.40 2.59
CA SER A 248 24.47 14.40 2.87
C SER A 248 24.38 14.91 4.31
N ASN A 249 23.17 15.16 4.82
CA ASN A 249 22.95 15.60 6.19
C ASN A 249 23.31 14.52 7.22
N GLN A 250 23.03 13.24 6.93
CA GLN A 250 23.46 12.15 7.81
C GLN A 250 24.99 12.03 7.91
N GLN A 251 25.70 12.19 6.79
CA GLN A 251 27.16 12.15 6.77
C GLN A 251 27.77 13.32 7.58
N GLN A 252 27.19 14.52 7.48
CA GLN A 252 27.61 15.68 8.27
C GLN A 252 27.39 15.47 9.78
N GLN A 253 26.27 14.87 10.18
CA GLN A 253 26.00 14.55 11.59
C GLN A 253 26.97 13.51 12.15
N GLN A 254 27.33 12.49 11.38
CA GLN A 254 28.30 11.47 11.80
C GLN A 254 29.72 12.06 11.96
N GLN A 255 30.11 13.01 11.10
CA GLN A 255 31.41 13.69 11.20
C GLN A 255 31.49 14.63 12.42
N GLN A 256 30.40 15.29 12.79
CA GLN A 256 30.35 16.14 13.99
C GLN A 256 30.39 15.34 15.30
N GLN A 257 29.84 14.12 15.34
CA GLN A 257 29.92 13.25 16.52
C GLN A 257 31.32 12.65 16.74
N GLN A 258 32.13 12.50 15.69
CA GLN A 258 33.52 12.02 15.83
C GLN A 258 34.53 13.12 16.24
N GLN A 259 34.11 14.40 16.28
CA GLN A 259 34.98 15.53 16.65
C GLN A 259 34.73 16.11 18.05
N GLN A 260 33.92 15.46 18.91
CA GLN A 260 33.86 15.84 20.32
C GLN A 260 35.18 15.47 21.04
N PRO A 261 35.91 16.42 21.66
CA PRO A 261 37.10 16.11 22.43
C PRO A 261 36.73 15.26 23.66
N GLN A 262 37.36 14.10 23.81
CA GLN A 262 37.37 13.36 25.07
C GLN A 262 37.92 14.29 26.18
N GLN A 263 37.07 14.72 27.11
CA GLN A 263 37.54 15.39 28.32
C GLN A 263 38.37 14.40 29.15
N PRO A 264 39.53 14.78 29.71
CA PRO A 264 40.34 13.88 30.52
C PRO A 264 39.58 13.51 31.80
N GLN A 265 39.42 12.21 32.05
CA GLN A 265 38.99 11.67 33.33
C GLN A 265 39.98 12.12 34.41
N GLN A 266 39.58 13.08 35.25
CA GLN A 266 40.33 13.42 36.45
C GLN A 266 40.21 12.26 37.44
N LEU A 267 41.34 11.60 37.67
CA LEU A 267 41.57 10.67 38.78
C LEU A 267 41.21 11.36 40.11
N GLN A 268 40.07 10.99 40.70
CA GLN A 268 39.77 11.34 42.08
C GLN A 268 40.13 10.15 42.97
N GLN A 269 41.31 10.28 43.61
CA GLN A 269 41.83 9.36 44.61
C GLN A 269 40.94 9.39 45.87
N GLN A 270 40.57 8.20 46.35
CA GLN A 270 40.07 7.95 47.71
C GLN A 270 41.22 8.11 48.72
N TYR A 271 40.97 8.81 49.84
CA TYR A 271 41.34 8.36 51.20
C TYR A 271 40.35 8.95 52.26
N PRO A 272 40.16 8.29 53.43
CA PRO A 272 38.95 8.34 54.26
C PRO A 272 39.12 8.98 55.65
N SER A 273 37.99 9.36 56.27
CA SER A 273 37.74 9.58 57.72
C SER A 273 36.24 9.95 57.86
N GLU A 274 35.40 9.57 58.83
CA GLU A 274 35.54 8.98 60.16
C GLU A 274 34.19 8.38 60.62
N LEU A 275 34.28 7.28 61.39
CA LEU A 275 33.47 6.81 62.53
C LEU A 275 32.04 7.35 62.81
N GLY A 276 31.10 6.40 62.96
CA GLY A 276 29.87 6.55 63.75
C GLY A 276 28.95 5.31 63.67
N PRO A 277 28.71 4.55 64.75
CA PRO A 277 28.15 3.19 64.66
C PRO A 277 26.67 3.06 65.07
N SER A 278 25.98 2.10 64.44
CA SER A 278 24.93 1.25 65.03
C SER A 278 24.33 0.39 63.92
N MET A 279 23.87 -0.85 64.07
CA MET A 279 23.96 -1.92 65.05
C MET A 279 23.10 -3.03 64.39
N THR A 280 23.54 -4.28 64.51
CA THR A 280 22.74 -5.53 64.50
C THR A 280 22.04 -6.04 63.23
N GLY A 281 22.41 -7.29 62.86
CA GLY A 281 21.51 -8.34 62.35
C GLY A 281 21.84 -8.84 60.94
N SER A 282 22.74 -9.84 60.76
CA SER A 282 22.42 -11.28 60.59
C SER A 282 21.41 -11.56 59.45
N THR A 283 21.62 -12.40 58.42
CA THR A 283 22.45 -13.61 58.25
C THR A 283 22.28 -14.13 56.79
N LEU A 284 23.35 -14.69 56.21
CA LEU A 284 23.47 -15.88 55.31
C LEU A 284 22.53 -16.01 54.06
N ALA A 285 23.03 -16.03 52.80
CA ALA A 285 23.77 -17.13 52.10
C ALA A 285 22.85 -18.35 51.83
N ASN A 286 22.66 -18.99 50.66
CA ASN A 286 23.38 -19.24 49.38
C ASN A 286 22.31 -19.53 48.27
N THR A 287 22.50 -19.39 46.94
CA THR A 287 23.25 -20.24 45.96
C THR A 287 23.02 -21.76 46.20
N GLU A 288 22.60 -22.65 45.29
CA GLU A 288 22.97 -23.01 43.90
C GLU A 288 21.92 -24.01 43.32
N ILE A 289 21.54 -23.92 42.04
CA ILE A 289 21.91 -24.78 40.88
C ILE A 289 21.29 -26.20 40.83
N SER A 290 20.43 -26.38 39.81
CA SER A 290 20.19 -27.48 38.85
C SER A 290 20.19 -28.96 39.28
N THR A 291 19.22 -29.72 38.75
CA THR A 291 19.48 -30.86 37.83
C THR A 291 18.21 -31.37 37.12
N GLN A 292 18.42 -31.85 35.90
CA GLN A 292 17.50 -32.43 34.92
C GLN A 292 16.88 -33.77 35.37
N LEU A 293 15.76 -34.18 34.75
CA LEU A 293 15.54 -35.57 34.32
C LEU A 293 14.44 -35.71 33.25
N ASN A 294 14.59 -36.78 32.47
CA ASN A 294 14.09 -37.12 31.14
C ASN A 294 12.57 -37.37 30.95
N GLN A 295 12.19 -37.32 29.67
CA GLN A 295 10.94 -37.76 29.01
C GLN A 295 10.56 -39.24 29.23
N PRO A 296 9.34 -39.65 28.79
CA PRO A 296 9.30 -40.51 27.59
C PRO A 296 8.16 -40.24 26.58
N ASN A 297 8.39 -40.75 25.37
CA ASN A 297 7.59 -40.76 24.14
C ASN A 297 6.12 -41.19 24.23
N SER A 298 5.28 -40.61 23.37
CA SER A 298 4.22 -41.33 22.64
C SER A 298 3.92 -40.68 21.28
N ASN A 299 4.05 -41.49 20.22
CA ASN A 299 3.71 -41.15 18.83
C ASN A 299 2.20 -41.20 18.61
N TYR A 300 1.61 -40.13 18.06
CA TYR A 300 0.40 -40.21 17.24
C TYR A 300 0.55 -39.27 16.05
N SER A 301 0.51 -39.85 14.85
CA SER A 301 0.51 -39.17 13.58
C SER A 301 -0.79 -38.38 13.39
N ASN A 302 -0.69 -37.07 13.20
CA ASN A 302 -1.72 -36.29 12.51
C ASN A 302 -1.02 -35.31 11.56
N VAL A 303 -1.43 -35.36 10.30
CA VAL A 303 -0.96 -34.51 9.21
C VAL A 303 -1.50 -33.10 9.47
N GLU A 304 -0.69 -32.26 10.10
CA GLU A 304 -0.95 -30.85 10.31
C GLU A 304 -0.40 -30.06 9.12
N LEU A 305 -1.29 -29.29 8.49
CA LEU A 305 -0.97 -28.34 7.44
C LEU A 305 0.15 -27.41 7.93
N GLN A 306 1.31 -27.46 7.26
CA GLN A 306 2.42 -26.55 7.55
C GLN A 306 1.92 -25.10 7.39
N PRO A 307 2.07 -24.25 8.42
CA PRO A 307 1.89 -22.81 8.25
C PRO A 307 3.00 -22.30 7.31
N ASP A 308 2.62 -21.40 6.41
CA ASP A 308 3.52 -20.62 5.55
C ASP A 308 4.80 -20.26 6.31
N ILE A 309 5.94 -20.46 5.64
CA ILE A 309 7.26 -20.05 6.14
C ILE A 309 7.19 -18.54 6.38
N MET A 310 7.02 -18.20 7.66
CA MET A 310 6.87 -16.85 8.16
C MET A 310 8.20 -16.12 7.98
N GLU A 311 8.29 -15.30 6.95
CA GLU A 311 9.44 -14.44 6.71
C GLU A 311 9.56 -13.47 7.90
N SER A 312 10.56 -13.67 8.76
CA SER A 312 10.82 -12.82 9.93
C SER A 312 11.65 -11.63 9.49
N TRP A 313 11.03 -10.45 9.45
CA TRP A 313 11.69 -9.25 8.95
C TRP A 313 12.46 -8.56 10.07
N GLU A 314 13.65 -8.04 9.77
CA GLU A 314 14.39 -7.23 10.74
C GLU A 314 13.75 -5.84 10.85
N GLN A 315 13.96 -5.16 11.98
CA GLN A 315 13.35 -3.84 12.22
C GLN A 315 13.75 -2.77 11.18
N ARG A 316 14.83 -3.00 10.42
CA ARG A 316 15.29 -2.15 9.31
C ARG A 316 14.53 -2.37 8.00
N ASP A 317 13.78 -3.46 7.89
CA ASP A 317 13.01 -3.84 6.70
C ASP A 317 11.55 -3.34 6.74
N TYR A 318 11.14 -2.72 7.85
CA TYR A 318 9.80 -2.18 8.01
C TYR A 318 9.67 -0.85 7.26
N LEU A 319 8.66 -0.78 6.39
CA LEU A 319 8.31 0.45 5.68
C LEU A 319 7.45 1.37 6.55
N TYR A 320 7.67 2.67 6.43
CA TYR A 320 6.74 3.68 6.87
C TYR A 320 5.90 4.16 5.69
N TYR A 321 4.59 4.28 5.89
CA TYR A 321 3.69 4.90 4.93
C TYR A 321 2.85 5.96 5.67
N PRO A 322 2.80 7.20 5.17
CA PRO A 322 2.07 8.27 5.85
C PRO A 322 0.58 7.96 5.91
N ILE A 323 0.03 7.98 7.12
CA ILE A 323 -1.42 7.98 7.36
C ILE A 323 -1.74 9.41 7.79
N THR A 324 -2.50 10.17 6.98
CA THR A 324 -2.85 11.53 7.38
C THR A 324 -3.61 11.49 8.71
N PRO A 325 -3.17 12.25 9.73
CA PRO A 325 -3.95 12.40 10.95
C PRO A 325 -5.29 13.06 10.60
N ASP A 326 -6.34 12.64 11.29
CA ASP A 326 -7.62 13.34 11.26
C ASP A 326 -7.33 14.81 11.62
N THR A 327 -7.66 15.74 10.73
CA THR A 327 -7.45 17.18 10.95
C THR A 327 -8.37 17.66 12.07
N THR A 328 -8.07 17.33 13.32
CA THR A 328 -8.71 17.93 14.49
C THR A 328 -8.12 19.32 14.68
N VAL A 329 -8.57 20.28 13.85
CA VAL A 329 -8.47 21.68 14.26
C VAL A 329 -9.52 21.88 15.34
N ASN A 330 -9.06 22.12 16.56
CA ASN A 330 -9.87 22.52 17.70
C ASN A 330 -10.98 23.49 17.29
N GLY A 331 -12.23 23.06 17.46
CA GLY A 331 -13.34 23.95 17.78
C GLY A 331 -13.84 24.92 16.70
N MET A 332 -13.60 24.71 15.41
CA MET A 332 -14.33 25.45 14.37
C MET A 332 -15.03 24.51 13.40
N VAL A 333 -16.34 24.70 13.29
CA VAL A 333 -17.26 24.03 12.36
C VAL A 333 -16.64 24.06 10.96
N GLU A 334 -16.40 22.87 10.39
CA GLU A 334 -15.87 22.73 9.05
C GLU A 334 -16.81 23.39 8.04
N ASN A 335 -16.29 24.38 7.33
CA ASN A 335 -16.91 24.89 6.12
C ASN A 335 -16.61 23.85 5.02
N PRO A 336 -17.62 23.23 4.37
CA PRO A 336 -17.43 22.10 3.44
C PRO A 336 -16.56 22.40 2.20
N MET A 337 -16.15 23.66 2.02
CA MET A 337 -15.22 24.11 0.98
C MET A 337 -13.74 23.77 1.25
N THR A 338 -13.30 23.50 2.48
CA THR A 338 -11.87 23.29 2.78
C THR A 338 -11.42 21.82 2.70
N ALA A 339 -12.35 20.86 2.78
CA ALA A 339 -12.08 19.45 2.49
C ALA A 339 -11.62 19.22 1.02
N SER A 340 -11.95 20.17 0.14
CA SER A 340 -11.60 20.18 -1.29
C SER A 340 -10.10 20.39 -1.60
N ARG A 341 -9.26 20.73 -0.61
CA ARG A 341 -7.85 21.11 -0.86
C ARG A 341 -6.80 20.09 -0.46
N SER A 342 -7.17 18.88 -0.02
CA SER A 342 -6.19 17.81 0.24
C SER A 342 -5.82 17.10 -1.07
N ILE A 343 -4.54 16.92 -1.36
CA ILE A 343 -4.05 16.16 -2.53
C ILE A 343 -4.58 14.71 -2.51
N ASN A 344 -4.96 14.19 -1.34
CA ASN A 344 -5.61 12.88 -1.18
C ASN A 344 -7.08 12.88 -1.65
N SER A 345 -7.74 14.04 -1.67
CA SER A 345 -9.06 14.26 -2.26
C SER A 345 -9.02 14.27 -3.80
N LEU A 346 -7.84 14.50 -4.40
CA LEU A 346 -7.63 14.48 -5.85
C LEU A 346 -7.82 13.08 -6.45
N PHE A 347 -7.68 12.03 -5.64
CA PHE A 347 -8.05 10.63 -5.95
C PHE A 347 -9.26 10.15 -5.18
N GLY A 348 -10.04 11.08 -4.64
CA GLY A 348 -11.30 10.79 -3.99
C GLY A 348 -11.22 9.99 -2.70
N PHE A 349 -10.07 9.86 -2.02
CA PHE A 349 -9.99 9.05 -0.80
C PHE A 349 -10.35 9.88 0.46
N VAL A 350 -11.64 9.95 0.79
CA VAL A 350 -12.08 10.28 2.16
C VAL A 350 -12.08 8.98 2.96
N VAL A 351 -11.30 8.94 4.03
CA VAL A 351 -11.29 7.80 4.92
C VAL A 351 -12.38 7.99 5.98
N PRO A 352 -13.23 6.98 6.24
CA PRO A 352 -14.25 7.08 7.26
C PRO A 352 -13.67 7.40 8.65
N ARG A 353 -14.33 8.32 9.38
CA ARG A 353 -13.95 8.73 10.73
C ARG A 353 -14.28 7.64 11.73
N PHE A 354 -13.26 7.09 12.40
CA PHE A 354 -13.45 6.19 13.53
C PHE A 354 -13.64 7.00 14.80
N GLY A 355 -14.84 6.94 15.39
CA GLY A 355 -15.10 7.53 16.70
C GLY A 355 -14.30 6.80 17.77
N HIS A 356 -13.57 7.56 18.60
CA HIS A 356 -13.04 7.02 19.84
C HIS A 356 -14.21 6.71 20.77
N GLY A 357 -14.45 5.42 21.04
CA GLY A 357 -15.32 5.00 22.13
C GLY A 357 -14.76 5.55 23.44
N GLN A 358 -15.55 6.39 24.11
CA GLN A 358 -15.38 6.67 25.54
C GLN A 358 -15.91 5.51 26.37
#